data_AF-A0A5K1JSF9-F1
#
_entry.id   AF-A0A5K1JSF9-F1
#
_cell.length_a   1.000
_cell.length_b   1.000
_cell.length_c   1.000
_cell.angle_alpha   90.00
_cell.angle_beta   90.00
_cell.angle_gamma   90.00
#
_symmetry.space_group_name_H-M   'P 1'
#
loop_
_entity.id
_entity.type
_entity.pdbx_description
1 polymer ?
#
loop_
_entity_poly.entity_id
_entity_poly.type
_entity_poly.pdbx_seq_one_letter_code
_entity_poly.pdbx_strand_id
1 'polypeptide(L)'
;MPQLHHRDPSIIGLLGASPHLSSPPSSPVSPTFPTGASALHRVPSVVKRAAAEKGPQATSEAFDDVQTPPQTPVLRAHDIGELSLQKGKVAEMSFERPFYEMIVDGIHSHPNSVRLAYSSYPEGCVLITDAMKILDPNLKDGVHEWRDGKRFVKAGDKLYLEGTDTLAGSVVTLDKCVRNFSRFTGCSLGEAIKCATYNPAKCLGIEHKKGTLRPGADADLVILDRKGKVLGTWVRGHQVWKRESS
;
A
#
# COMPACT_ATOMS: atom_id res chain seq x y z
N MET A 1 -6.24 -11.09 -22.01
CA MET A 1 -5.80 -9.88 -21.28
C MET A 1 -5.28 -10.34 -19.92
N PRO A 2 -4.03 -10.09 -19.54
CA PRO A 2 -3.57 -10.48 -18.22
C PRO A 2 -4.21 -9.53 -17.21
N GLN A 3 -5.16 -10.05 -16.44
CA GLN A 3 -5.75 -9.35 -15.32
C GLN A 3 -4.67 -9.16 -14.25
N LEU A 4 -4.42 -7.90 -13.84
CA LEU A 4 -3.61 -7.58 -12.66
C LEU A 4 -4.29 -8.16 -11.41
N HIS A 5 -3.93 -9.39 -11.04
CA HIS A 5 -4.48 -10.12 -9.89
C HIS A 5 -3.51 -10.23 -8.71
N HIS A 6 -2.76 -9.18 -8.44
CA HIS A 6 -2.09 -9.06 -7.15
C HIS A 6 -2.10 -7.59 -6.74
N ARG A 7 -3.14 -7.17 -6.01
CA ARG A 7 -3.03 -5.97 -5.20
C ARG A 7 -2.40 -6.41 -3.88
N ASP A 8 -1.17 -5.94 -3.66
CA ASP A 8 -0.45 -6.12 -2.40
C ASP A 8 -1.31 -5.55 -1.25
N PRO A 9 -1.47 -6.25 -0.10
CA PRO A 9 -2.29 -5.78 1.01
C PRO A 9 -1.82 -4.45 1.63
N SER A 10 -0.60 -4.02 1.32
CA SER A 10 -0.06 -2.69 1.64
C SER A 10 -0.44 -1.67 0.55
N ILE A 11 -1.72 -1.30 0.46
CA ILE A 11 -2.22 -0.28 -0.48
C ILE A 11 -1.73 1.12 -0.05
N ILE A 12 -0.53 1.45 -0.49
CA ILE A 12 -0.17 2.84 -0.81
C ILE A 12 -0.23 2.92 -2.33
N GLY A 13 -1.39 3.34 -2.87
CA GLY A 13 -1.57 3.53 -4.31
C GLY A 13 -1.04 4.89 -4.72
N LEU A 14 -0.11 4.99 -5.69
CA LEU A 14 0.35 6.28 -6.20
C LEU A 14 -0.62 6.79 -7.26
N LEU A 15 -1.16 8.00 -7.05
CA LEU A 15 -1.95 8.76 -8.02
C LEU A 15 -1.04 9.82 -8.64
N GLY A 16 -0.53 9.53 -9.84
CA GLY A 16 0.23 10.48 -10.64
C GLY A 16 -0.62 11.05 -11.77
N ALA A 17 -0.72 12.37 -11.85
CA ALA A 17 -1.00 13.05 -13.11
C ALA A 17 0.32 13.13 -13.88
N SER A 18 0.56 12.20 -14.81
CA SER A 18 1.67 12.33 -15.75
C SER A 18 1.22 13.20 -16.93
N PRO A 19 1.83 14.38 -17.18
CA PRO A 19 1.55 15.16 -18.39
C PRO A 19 2.04 14.49 -19.68
N HIS A 20 2.70 13.32 -19.60
CA HIS A 20 3.26 12.60 -20.75
C HIS A 20 2.47 11.36 -21.19
N LEU A 21 1.31 11.07 -20.59
CA LEU A 21 0.45 9.97 -21.02
C LEU A 21 -0.44 10.34 -22.24
N SER A 22 -0.38 11.58 -22.72
CA SER A 22 -1.04 12.03 -23.95
C SER A 22 -0.02 12.26 -25.08
N SER A 23 0.60 11.20 -25.56
CA SER A 23 1.23 11.21 -26.89
C SER A 23 0.59 10.13 -27.76
N PRO A 24 0.16 10.47 -29.00
CA PRO A 24 -0.45 9.49 -29.89
C PRO A 24 0.58 8.43 -30.31
N PRO A 25 0.16 7.21 -30.67
CA PRO A 25 1.08 6.13 -31.01
C PRO A 25 1.88 6.49 -32.28
N SER A 26 3.19 6.69 -32.12
CA SER A 26 4.14 6.62 -33.22
C SER A 26 4.38 5.16 -33.62
N SER A 27 4.42 4.92 -34.91
CA SER A 27 4.50 3.66 -35.66
C SER A 27 5.49 2.60 -35.11
N PRO A 28 5.26 1.30 -35.38
CA PRO A 28 6.06 0.22 -34.79
C PRO A 28 7.46 0.14 -35.41
N VAL A 29 8.49 0.09 -34.56
CA VAL A 29 9.86 -0.31 -34.91
C VAL A 29 10.05 -1.75 -34.47
N SER A 30 10.38 -2.64 -35.41
CA SER A 30 10.66 -4.06 -35.16
C SER A 30 12.01 -4.25 -34.45
N PRO A 31 12.13 -5.13 -33.44
CA PRO A 31 13.41 -5.48 -32.85
C PRO A 31 14.05 -6.69 -33.57
N THR A 32 15.29 -6.51 -34.01
CA THR A 32 16.16 -7.59 -34.50
C THR A 32 17.04 -8.08 -33.35
N PHE A 33 16.97 -9.36 -32.98
CA PHE A 33 17.88 -9.99 -32.01
C PHE A 33 19.05 -10.66 -32.76
N PRO A 34 20.31 -10.49 -32.32
CA PRO A 34 21.41 -11.32 -32.80
C PRO A 34 21.51 -12.61 -31.98
N THR A 35 21.62 -13.73 -32.69
CA THR A 35 21.97 -15.06 -32.18
C THR A 35 23.49 -15.20 -32.07
N GLY A 36 23.98 -15.74 -30.96
CA GLY A 36 25.39 -16.07 -30.77
C GLY A 36 25.60 -17.07 -29.64
N ALA A 37 25.90 -18.31 -29.99
CA ALA A 37 26.22 -19.40 -29.08
C ALA A 37 27.74 -19.45 -28.80
N SER A 38 28.14 -19.72 -27.56
CA SER A 38 29.46 -20.34 -27.30
C SER A 38 29.48 -21.16 -26.00
N ALA A 39 30.25 -22.23 -26.04
CA ALA A 39 30.16 -23.43 -25.22
C ALA A 39 30.82 -23.35 -23.82
N LEU A 40 30.33 -24.22 -22.92
CA LEU A 40 30.86 -24.46 -21.57
C LEU A 40 32.04 -25.44 -21.60
N HIS A 41 33.10 -25.17 -20.83
CA HIS A 41 34.17 -26.12 -20.50
C HIS A 41 34.30 -26.30 -18.98
N ARG A 42 34.62 -27.53 -18.54
CA ARG A 42 34.70 -27.99 -17.14
C ARG A 42 36.06 -28.61 -16.84
N VAL A 43 36.67 -28.33 -15.68
CA VAL A 43 37.91 -28.98 -15.16
C VAL A 43 37.89 -29.03 -13.61
N PRO A 44 38.52 -30.01 -12.90
CA PRO A 44 38.03 -30.54 -11.61
C PRO A 44 38.77 -30.11 -10.32
N SER A 45 38.26 -30.65 -9.20
CA SER A 45 38.49 -30.42 -7.77
C SER A 45 39.83 -30.88 -7.17
N VAL A 46 40.25 -30.23 -6.06
CA VAL A 46 41.14 -30.82 -5.03
C VAL A 46 40.74 -30.35 -3.62
N VAL A 47 40.70 -31.31 -2.69
CA VAL A 47 40.34 -31.23 -1.25
C VAL A 47 41.59 -31.02 -0.39
N LYS A 48 41.48 -30.37 0.78
CA LYS A 48 42.20 -30.77 2.03
C LYS A 48 41.55 -30.19 3.29
N ARG A 49 41.28 -31.07 4.27
CA ARG A 49 40.85 -30.81 5.66
C ARG A 49 42.08 -30.75 6.59
N ALA A 50 41.98 -30.05 7.70
CA ALA A 50 42.71 -30.34 8.95
C ALA A 50 41.92 -29.83 10.18
N ALA A 51 42.13 -30.46 11.33
CA ALA A 51 41.20 -30.60 12.46
C ALA A 51 41.80 -30.17 13.83
N ALA A 52 41.01 -30.40 14.91
CA ALA A 52 41.31 -30.45 16.36
C ALA A 52 40.88 -29.20 17.19
N GLU A 53 40.37 -29.25 18.43
CA GLU A 53 39.93 -30.29 19.41
C GLU A 53 39.08 -29.62 20.53
N LYS A 54 38.33 -30.39 21.34
CA LYS A 54 37.26 -29.98 22.28
C LYS A 54 37.66 -29.90 23.77
N GLY A 55 36.95 -29.06 24.55
CA GLY A 55 36.75 -29.18 26.01
C GLY A 55 35.46 -28.44 26.50
N PRO A 56 34.79 -28.84 27.61
CA PRO A 56 33.34 -28.66 27.88
C PRO A 56 33.02 -27.64 29.00
N GLN A 57 31.81 -27.13 29.32
CA GLN A 57 30.45 -27.05 28.75
C GLN A 57 29.70 -25.95 29.56
N ALA A 58 28.88 -25.12 28.90
CA ALA A 58 27.65 -24.53 29.47
C ALA A 58 26.72 -24.21 28.29
N THR A 59 25.60 -24.92 28.19
CA THR A 59 24.75 -25.02 26.99
C THR A 59 23.66 -23.96 26.99
N SER A 60 23.71 -23.02 26.03
CA SER A 60 22.55 -22.24 25.60
C SER A 60 22.06 -22.78 24.26
N GLU A 61 20.79 -23.13 24.17
CA GLU A 61 20.10 -23.72 23.00
C GLU A 61 19.95 -22.74 21.80
N ALA A 62 20.67 -21.62 21.80
CA ALA A 62 20.63 -20.59 20.76
C ALA A 62 21.65 -20.79 19.62
N PHE A 63 22.42 -21.89 19.65
CA PHE A 63 23.49 -22.17 18.67
C PHE A 63 23.43 -23.59 18.10
N ASP A 64 22.27 -24.25 18.11
CA ASP A 64 22.12 -25.45 17.30
C ASP A 64 22.05 -25.04 15.82
N ASP A 65 23.21 -25.18 15.17
CA ASP A 65 23.43 -24.99 13.74
C ASP A 65 22.45 -25.85 12.93
N VAL A 66 21.30 -25.26 12.59
CA VAL A 66 20.48 -25.73 11.47
C VAL A 66 21.35 -25.54 10.23
N GLN A 67 21.83 -26.68 9.72
CA GLN A 67 22.58 -26.85 8.50
C GLN A 67 22.06 -25.92 7.41
N THR A 68 22.77 -24.80 7.19
CA THR A 68 22.42 -23.85 6.14
C THR A 68 22.55 -24.58 4.80
N PRO A 69 21.58 -24.47 3.88
CA PRO A 69 21.70 -25.06 2.56
C PRO A 69 23.02 -24.61 1.91
N PRO A 70 23.68 -25.46 1.10
CA PRO A 70 24.97 -25.14 0.51
C PRO A 70 24.90 -23.79 -0.19
N GLN A 71 25.72 -22.86 0.28
CA GLN A 71 25.83 -21.50 -0.24
C GLN A 71 26.00 -21.55 -1.76
N THR A 72 25.20 -20.75 -2.46
CA THR A 72 25.47 -20.33 -3.84
C THR A 72 26.95 -19.99 -3.95
N PRO A 73 27.71 -20.52 -4.94
CA PRO A 73 29.15 -20.36 -4.97
C PRO A 73 29.50 -18.89 -4.90
N VAL A 74 30.20 -18.51 -3.82
CA VAL A 74 30.82 -17.20 -3.66
C VAL A 74 31.80 -17.09 -4.82
N LEU A 75 31.44 -16.31 -5.84
CA LEU A 75 32.37 -15.85 -6.86
C LEU A 75 33.59 -15.31 -6.12
N ARG A 76 34.77 -15.90 -6.38
CA ARG A 76 36.04 -15.38 -5.90
C ARG A 76 36.05 -13.87 -6.13
N ALA A 77 36.52 -13.13 -5.13
CA ALA A 77 36.85 -11.72 -5.27
C ALA A 77 37.79 -11.55 -6.47
N HIS A 78 37.19 -11.25 -7.63
CA HIS A 78 37.84 -10.42 -8.63
C HIS A 78 38.09 -9.08 -7.95
N ASP A 79 39.25 -8.49 -8.22
CA ASP A 79 39.65 -7.17 -7.75
C ASP A 79 38.41 -6.29 -7.59
N ILE A 80 38.08 -6.00 -6.33
CA ILE A 80 37.06 -5.03 -5.97
C ILE A 80 37.65 -3.67 -6.34
N GLY A 81 37.63 -3.39 -7.64
CA GLY A 81 37.55 -2.03 -8.13
C GLY A 81 36.44 -1.40 -7.32
N GLU A 82 36.81 -0.35 -6.58
CA GLU A 82 35.96 0.47 -5.74
C GLU A 82 34.55 0.50 -6.34
N LEU A 83 33.57 -0.14 -5.67
CA LEU A 83 32.17 -0.07 -6.04
C LEU A 83 31.69 1.36 -5.77
N SER A 84 32.15 2.25 -6.63
CA SER A 84 31.72 3.61 -6.76
C SER A 84 30.27 3.54 -7.18
N LEU A 85 29.36 3.61 -6.21
CA LEU A 85 27.97 3.97 -6.42
C LEU A 85 27.98 5.41 -6.94
N GLN A 86 28.25 5.56 -8.24
CA GLN A 86 28.09 6.84 -8.90
C GLN A 86 26.60 7.16 -8.84
N LYS A 87 26.27 8.26 -8.17
CA LYS A 87 24.93 8.83 -8.19
C LYS A 87 24.60 9.06 -9.66
N GLY A 88 23.76 8.19 -10.23
CA GLY A 88 23.34 8.33 -11.62
C GLY A 88 22.83 9.76 -11.83
N LYS A 89 23.13 10.35 -12.98
CA LYS A 89 22.48 11.59 -13.38
C LYS A 89 20.98 11.32 -13.49
N VAL A 90 20.25 11.66 -12.44
CA VAL A 90 18.78 11.75 -12.50
C VAL A 90 18.50 12.87 -13.49
N ALA A 91 17.69 12.61 -14.50
CA ALA A 91 17.25 13.65 -15.40
C ALA A 91 16.68 14.82 -14.57
N GLU A 92 17.15 16.05 -14.80
CA GLU A 92 16.53 17.23 -14.21
C GLU A 92 15.16 17.44 -14.85
N MET A 93 14.19 16.71 -14.33
CA MET A 93 12.78 16.91 -14.60
C MET A 93 12.17 17.60 -13.39
N SER A 94 11.19 18.47 -13.62
CA SER A 94 10.33 18.95 -12.57
C SER A 94 9.69 17.76 -11.85
N PHE A 95 10.06 17.52 -10.59
CA PHE A 95 9.51 16.43 -9.79
C PHE A 95 8.33 16.96 -8.97
N GLU A 96 7.12 16.62 -9.40
CA GLU A 96 5.93 16.79 -8.60
C GLU A 96 5.66 15.52 -7.80
N ARG A 97 5.45 15.67 -6.48
CA ARG A 97 5.15 14.53 -5.61
C ARG A 97 3.73 14.04 -5.90
N PRO A 98 3.53 12.75 -6.25
CA PRO A 98 2.20 12.23 -6.53
C PRO A 98 1.33 12.23 -5.28
N PHE A 99 0.01 12.29 -5.47
CA PHE A 99 -0.91 11.92 -4.42
C PHE A 99 -0.78 10.42 -4.15
N TYR A 100 -1.16 9.98 -2.96
CA TYR A 100 -1.16 8.56 -2.62
C TYR A 100 -2.36 8.20 -1.76
N GLU A 101 -2.93 7.04 -2.04
CA GLU A 101 -4.10 6.51 -1.36
C GLU A 101 -3.68 5.62 -0.19
N MET A 102 -4.45 5.63 0.90
CA MET A 102 -4.24 4.75 2.04
C MET A 102 -5.56 4.19 2.60
N ILE A 103 -5.57 2.88 2.87
CA ILE A 103 -6.63 2.21 3.65
C ILE A 103 -6.20 2.16 5.11
N VAL A 104 -6.93 2.86 5.99
CA VAL A 104 -6.54 3.09 7.39
C VAL A 104 -7.49 2.36 8.36
N ASP A 105 -7.62 1.06 8.16
CA ASP A 105 -8.37 0.16 9.04
C ASP A 105 -7.52 -0.46 10.16
N GLY A 106 -6.20 -0.35 10.07
CA GLY A 106 -5.24 -0.99 10.98
C GLY A 106 -4.96 -2.45 10.63
N ILE A 107 -5.44 -2.92 9.47
CA ILE A 107 -5.28 -4.27 8.94
C ILE A 107 -4.43 -4.22 7.67
N HIS A 108 -4.81 -3.40 6.69
CA HIS A 108 -4.07 -3.21 5.43
C HIS A 108 -2.75 -2.46 5.67
N SER A 109 -2.80 -1.43 6.50
CA SER A 109 -1.64 -0.61 6.84
C SER A 109 -1.39 -0.63 8.34
N HIS A 110 -0.19 -1.05 8.73
CA HIS A 110 0.25 -0.95 10.11
C HIS A 110 0.32 0.54 10.53
N PRO A 111 -0.06 0.91 11.78
CA PRO A 111 -0.07 2.31 12.23
C PRO A 111 1.24 3.08 11.99
N ASN A 112 2.39 2.42 12.15
CA ASN A 112 3.70 3.04 11.87
C ASN A 112 3.88 3.38 10.38
N SER A 113 3.39 2.55 9.47
CA SER A 113 3.45 2.82 8.02
C SER A 113 2.58 4.02 7.66
N VAL A 114 1.39 4.13 8.26
CA VAL A 114 0.49 5.28 8.12
C VAL A 114 1.19 6.56 8.57
N ARG A 115 1.80 6.55 9.75
CA ARG A 115 2.55 7.69 10.29
C ARG A 115 3.73 8.10 9.42
N LEU A 116 4.50 7.13 8.92
CA LEU A 116 5.67 7.38 8.06
C LEU A 116 5.25 8.00 6.71
N ALA A 117 4.24 7.43 6.06
CA ALA A 117 3.73 7.92 4.79
C ALA A 117 3.20 9.36 4.93
N TYR A 118 2.32 9.58 5.92
CA TYR A 118 1.78 10.91 6.19
C TYR A 118 2.86 11.95 6.46
N SER A 119 3.84 11.64 7.30
CA SER A 119 4.95 12.56 7.63
C SER A 119 5.81 12.88 6.42
N SER A 120 5.89 11.98 5.44
CA SER A 120 6.69 12.16 4.23
C SER A 120 6.08 13.17 3.26
N TYR A 121 4.75 13.14 3.10
CA TYR A 121 4.03 14.10 2.25
C TYR A 121 2.54 14.24 2.66
N PRO A 122 2.22 15.12 3.62
CA PRO A 122 0.85 15.31 4.11
C PRO A 122 -0.15 15.76 3.03
N GLU A 123 0.30 16.63 2.12
CA GLU A 123 -0.55 17.21 1.07
C GLU A 123 -0.96 16.20 0.00
N GLY A 124 -0.20 15.11 -0.16
CA GLY A 124 -0.51 14.04 -1.11
C GLY A 124 -1.39 12.94 -0.53
N CYS A 125 -1.62 12.90 0.78
CA CYS A 125 -2.32 11.79 1.42
C CYS A 125 -3.82 11.81 1.11
N VAL A 126 -4.34 10.73 0.53
CA VAL A 126 -5.76 10.52 0.26
C VAL A 126 -6.24 9.30 1.02
N LEU A 127 -7.24 9.48 1.89
CA LEU A 127 -7.86 8.36 2.59
C LEU A 127 -8.91 7.70 1.70
N ILE A 128 -8.77 6.39 1.53
CA ILE A 128 -9.76 5.54 0.86
C ILE A 128 -10.21 4.42 1.80
N THR A 129 -11.32 3.78 1.44
CA THR A 129 -11.78 2.58 2.16
C THR A 129 -11.39 1.30 1.44
N ASP A 130 -11.34 1.31 0.11
CA ASP A 130 -11.39 0.09 -0.71
C ASP A 130 -12.51 -0.87 -0.24
N ALA A 131 -13.63 -0.27 0.19
CA ALA A 131 -14.73 -1.03 0.78
C ALA A 131 -15.45 -1.87 -0.27
N MET A 132 -15.70 -3.13 0.07
CA MET A 132 -16.54 -4.00 -0.74
C MET A 132 -18.02 -3.84 -0.40
N LYS A 133 -18.91 -4.33 -1.28
CA LYS A 133 -20.37 -4.39 -1.06
C LYS A 133 -20.79 -5.03 0.27
N ILE A 134 -19.88 -5.81 0.87
CA ILE A 134 -20.06 -6.54 2.13
C ILE A 134 -19.95 -5.61 3.36
N LEU A 135 -19.59 -4.34 3.15
CA LEU A 135 -19.80 -3.24 4.11
C LEU A 135 -21.29 -2.92 4.20
N ASP A 136 -22.06 -3.83 4.78
CA ASP A 136 -23.47 -3.67 5.09
C ASP A 136 -23.65 -3.81 6.61
N PRO A 137 -24.18 -2.79 7.31
CA PRO A 137 -24.38 -2.84 8.75
C PRO A 137 -25.35 -3.95 9.20
N ASN A 138 -26.20 -4.45 8.30
CA ASN A 138 -27.16 -5.52 8.59
C ASN A 138 -26.57 -6.92 8.34
N LEU A 139 -25.38 -6.98 7.73
CA LEU A 139 -24.76 -8.23 7.36
C LEU A 139 -23.88 -8.76 8.49
N LYS A 140 -24.18 -9.99 8.91
CA LYS A 140 -23.43 -10.68 9.97
C LYS A 140 -22.09 -11.20 9.44
N ASP A 141 -21.17 -11.39 10.38
CA ASP A 141 -19.92 -12.12 10.14
C ASP A 141 -20.21 -13.54 9.66
N GLY A 142 -19.32 -14.08 8.82
CA GLY A 142 -19.50 -15.38 8.20
C GLY A 142 -18.96 -15.47 6.78
N VAL A 143 -19.32 -16.55 6.10
CA VAL A 143 -18.93 -16.82 4.71
C VAL A 143 -19.95 -16.20 3.76
N HIS A 144 -19.45 -15.46 2.77
CA HIS A 144 -20.27 -14.73 1.80
C HIS A 144 -19.78 -14.98 0.37
N GLU A 145 -20.71 -15.01 -0.59
CA GLU A 145 -20.35 -15.22 -1.99
C GLU A 145 -19.55 -14.06 -2.57
N TRP A 146 -18.54 -14.42 -3.36
CA TRP A 146 -17.75 -13.54 -4.20
C TRP A 146 -17.80 -13.98 -5.67
N ARG A 147 -16.92 -13.42 -6.51
CA ARG A 147 -16.85 -13.64 -7.95
C ARG A 147 -16.33 -15.05 -8.25
N ASP A 148 -16.76 -15.57 -9.39
CA ASP A 148 -16.23 -16.80 -10.00
C ASP A 148 -16.29 -18.02 -9.06
N GLY A 149 -17.38 -18.13 -8.28
CA GLY A 149 -17.58 -19.23 -7.33
C GLY A 149 -16.70 -19.18 -6.09
N LYS A 150 -15.89 -18.13 -5.91
CA LYS A 150 -15.10 -17.90 -4.69
C LYS A 150 -15.97 -17.31 -3.59
N ARG A 151 -15.51 -17.42 -2.35
CA ARG A 151 -16.18 -16.88 -1.16
C ARG A 151 -15.21 -16.07 -0.30
N PHE A 152 -15.74 -15.12 0.44
CA PHE A 152 -14.99 -14.39 1.47
C PHE A 152 -15.50 -14.73 2.86
N VAL A 153 -14.61 -14.60 3.85
CA VAL A 153 -14.94 -14.69 5.27
C VAL A 153 -14.87 -13.29 5.86
N LYS A 154 -16.01 -12.79 6.35
CA LYS A 154 -16.12 -11.54 7.11
C LYS A 154 -16.00 -11.84 8.60
N ALA A 155 -15.08 -11.17 9.28
CA ALA A 155 -14.90 -11.25 10.73
C ALA A 155 -14.59 -9.86 11.30
N GLY A 156 -15.59 -9.20 11.88
CA GLY A 156 -15.51 -7.80 12.31
C GLY A 156 -15.17 -6.89 11.14
N ASP A 157 -14.00 -6.24 11.23
CA ASP A 157 -13.47 -5.35 10.17
C ASP A 157 -12.59 -6.09 9.15
N LYS A 158 -12.38 -7.39 9.32
CA LYS A 158 -11.49 -8.18 8.46
C LYS A 158 -12.29 -8.90 7.39
N LEU A 159 -11.70 -8.97 6.19
CA LEU A 159 -12.29 -9.64 5.04
C LEU A 159 -11.20 -10.44 4.31
N TYR A 160 -11.34 -11.77 4.29
CA TYR A 160 -10.34 -12.68 3.71
C TYR A 160 -10.95 -13.58 2.65
N LEU A 161 -10.14 -13.98 1.66
CA LEU A 161 -10.48 -15.09 0.77
C LEU A 161 -10.56 -16.39 1.56
N GLU A 162 -11.70 -17.07 1.46
CA GLU A 162 -11.96 -18.31 2.19
C GLU A 162 -10.85 -19.34 1.95
N GLY A 163 -10.36 -19.95 3.03
CA GLY A 163 -9.27 -20.91 2.99
C GLY A 163 -7.87 -20.28 2.88
N THR A 164 -7.75 -18.96 3.00
CA THR A 164 -6.47 -18.24 2.94
C THR A 164 -6.42 -17.08 3.94
N ASP A 165 -5.23 -16.50 4.13
CA ASP A 165 -5.03 -15.25 4.88
C ASP A 165 -4.97 -14.00 3.96
N THR A 166 -5.33 -14.16 2.69
CA THR A 166 -5.29 -13.07 1.71
C THR A 166 -6.45 -12.11 1.96
N LEU A 167 -6.13 -10.84 2.24
CA LEU A 167 -7.12 -9.78 2.32
C LEU A 167 -7.80 -9.58 0.99
N ALA A 168 -9.09 -9.29 1.05
CA ALA A 168 -9.90 -9.11 -0.13
C ALA A 168 -10.71 -7.83 -0.08
N GLY A 169 -10.01 -6.70 -0.10
CA GLY A 169 -10.61 -5.39 0.13
C GLY A 169 -10.94 -5.17 1.61
N SER A 170 -11.69 -4.10 1.89
CA SER A 170 -12.03 -3.71 3.26
C SER A 170 -13.53 -3.68 3.52
N VAL A 171 -13.88 -3.60 4.80
CA VAL A 171 -15.22 -3.28 5.31
C VAL A 171 -15.16 -2.09 6.28
N VAL A 172 -14.12 -1.26 6.18
CA VAL A 172 -13.98 -0.08 7.01
C VAL A 172 -14.82 1.09 6.46
N THR A 173 -15.47 1.81 7.35
CA THR A 173 -16.14 3.08 6.99
C THR A 173 -15.14 4.23 6.94
N LEU A 174 -15.40 5.23 6.08
CA LEU A 174 -14.48 6.36 5.92
C LEU A 174 -14.32 7.19 7.21
N ASP A 175 -15.37 7.35 8.03
CA ASP A 175 -15.26 8.02 9.34
C ASP A 175 -14.32 7.26 10.29
N LYS A 176 -14.30 5.92 10.19
CA LYS A 176 -13.40 5.09 10.98
C LYS A 176 -11.96 5.21 10.48
N CYS A 177 -11.74 5.29 9.16
CA CYS A 177 -10.42 5.64 8.60
C CYS A 177 -9.93 6.98 9.14
N VAL A 178 -10.77 8.03 9.13
CA VAL A 178 -10.40 9.37 9.65
C VAL A 178 -10.01 9.32 11.13
N ARG A 179 -10.82 8.66 11.97
CA ARG A 179 -10.53 8.51 13.40
C ARG A 179 -9.26 7.68 13.66
N ASN A 180 -9.08 6.58 12.92
CA ASN A 180 -7.89 5.76 13.00
C ASN A 180 -6.65 6.54 12.57
N PHE A 181 -6.75 7.31 11.48
CA PHE A 181 -5.66 8.11 10.94
C PHE A 181 -5.17 9.14 11.97
N SER A 182 -6.07 9.95 12.52
CA SER A 182 -5.73 10.91 13.58
C SER A 182 -5.06 10.23 14.78
N ARG A 183 -5.56 9.06 15.20
CA ARG A 183 -4.94 8.28 16.29
C ARG A 183 -3.55 7.73 15.93
N PHE A 184 -3.34 7.24 14.71
CA PHE A 184 -2.10 6.60 14.29
C PHE A 184 -0.98 7.60 13.98
N THR A 185 -1.32 8.74 13.40
CA THR A 185 -0.36 9.79 13.03
C THR A 185 -0.14 10.80 14.15
N GLY A 186 -1.13 10.98 15.04
CA GLY A 186 -1.15 12.05 16.03
C GLY A 186 -1.60 13.41 15.46
N CYS A 187 -2.03 13.46 14.20
CA CYS A 187 -2.55 14.70 13.61
C CYS A 187 -3.93 15.06 14.16
N SER A 188 -4.30 16.33 14.03
CA SER A 188 -5.62 16.81 14.41
C SER A 188 -6.73 16.15 13.58
N LEU A 189 -7.94 16.12 14.12
CA LEU A 189 -9.10 15.62 13.39
C LEU A 189 -9.32 16.41 12.07
N GLY A 190 -9.03 17.72 12.06
CA GLY A 190 -9.13 18.55 10.87
C GLY A 190 -8.13 18.14 9.77
N GLU A 191 -6.89 17.84 10.15
CA GLU A 191 -5.89 17.30 9.21
C GLU A 191 -6.29 15.93 8.66
N ALA A 192 -6.83 15.05 9.50
CA ALA A 192 -7.34 13.76 9.05
C ALA A 192 -8.54 13.93 8.08
N ILE A 193 -9.45 14.86 8.36
CA ILE A 193 -10.57 15.19 7.47
C ILE A 193 -10.06 15.75 6.14
N LYS A 194 -9.02 16.59 6.16
CA LYS A 194 -8.39 17.12 4.94
C LYS A 194 -7.96 16.01 3.99
N CYS A 195 -7.36 14.94 4.52
CA CYS A 195 -6.95 13.76 3.74
C CYS A 195 -8.13 12.96 3.15
N ALA A 196 -9.34 13.07 3.71
CA ALA A 196 -10.56 12.42 3.20
C ALA A 196 -11.45 13.33 2.32
N THR A 197 -11.15 14.63 2.24
CA THR A 197 -12.03 15.63 1.59
C THR A 197 -11.28 16.55 0.64
N TYR A 198 -10.44 17.43 1.17
CA TYR A 198 -9.72 18.43 0.38
C TYR A 198 -8.65 17.80 -0.52
N ASN A 199 -7.82 16.90 0.01
CA ASN A 199 -6.74 16.27 -0.77
C ASN A 199 -7.28 15.48 -1.98
N PRO A 200 -8.31 14.61 -1.86
CA PRO A 200 -8.90 13.98 -3.04
C PRO A 200 -9.55 14.99 -4.00
N ALA A 201 -10.18 16.06 -3.49
CA ALA A 201 -10.74 17.09 -4.36
C ALA A 201 -9.65 17.83 -5.16
N LYS A 202 -8.51 18.13 -4.53
CA LYS A 202 -7.33 18.73 -5.16
C LYS A 202 -6.69 17.78 -6.17
N CYS A 203 -6.57 16.49 -5.83
CA CYS A 203 -6.08 15.46 -6.76
C CYS A 203 -6.91 15.37 -8.04
N LEU A 204 -8.22 15.64 -7.94
CA LEU A 204 -9.16 15.61 -9.06
C LEU A 204 -9.37 16.99 -9.73
N GLY A 205 -8.76 18.06 -9.22
CA GLY A 205 -8.97 19.42 -9.72
C GLY A 205 -10.38 19.99 -9.52
N ILE A 206 -11.11 19.50 -8.50
CA ILE A 206 -12.49 19.88 -8.20
C ILE A 206 -12.65 20.59 -6.85
N GLU A 207 -11.57 21.04 -6.23
CA GLU A 207 -11.57 21.70 -4.92
C GLU A 207 -12.35 23.03 -4.88
N HIS A 208 -12.61 23.60 -6.06
CA HIS A 208 -13.50 24.75 -6.24
C HIS A 208 -14.99 24.41 -6.03
N LYS A 209 -15.37 23.12 -6.09
CA LYS A 209 -16.74 22.63 -5.88
C LYS A 209 -16.89 21.67 -4.71
N LYS A 210 -15.85 20.89 -4.37
CA LYS A 210 -15.89 19.80 -3.39
C LYS A 210 -14.73 19.87 -2.41
N GLY A 211 -14.87 19.20 -1.27
CA GLY A 211 -13.79 19.06 -0.29
C GLY A 211 -13.42 20.34 0.47
N THR A 212 -14.14 21.44 0.26
CA THR A 212 -13.94 22.72 0.97
C THR A 212 -15.28 23.27 1.46
N LEU A 213 -15.23 24.02 2.57
CA LEU A 213 -16.36 24.80 3.07
C LEU A 213 -16.17 26.26 2.65
N ARG A 214 -16.58 26.59 1.43
CA ARG A 214 -16.43 27.93 0.83
C ARG A 214 -17.71 28.35 0.11
N PRO A 215 -18.04 29.65 0.07
CA PRO A 215 -19.13 30.14 -0.77
C PRO A 215 -18.95 29.69 -2.23
N GLY A 216 -20.04 29.21 -2.85
CA GLY A 216 -20.05 28.70 -4.22
C GLY A 216 -19.68 27.22 -4.39
N ALA A 217 -19.16 26.55 -3.36
CA ALA A 217 -18.98 25.10 -3.37
C ALA A 217 -20.33 24.38 -3.13
N ASP A 218 -20.42 23.11 -3.55
CA ASP A 218 -21.59 22.29 -3.25
C ASP A 218 -21.72 22.10 -1.73
N ALA A 219 -22.93 22.27 -1.20
CA ALA A 219 -23.23 22.09 0.21
C ALA A 219 -23.30 20.60 0.61
N ASP A 220 -22.20 19.88 0.39
CA ASP A 220 -21.95 18.51 0.85
C ASP A 220 -21.23 18.58 2.19
N LEU A 221 -21.95 18.26 3.27
CA LEU A 221 -21.50 18.48 4.64
C LEU A 221 -21.63 17.20 5.46
N VAL A 222 -20.70 17.02 6.39
CA VAL A 222 -20.79 16.01 7.44
C VAL A 222 -20.69 16.69 8.79
N ILE A 223 -21.67 16.42 9.65
CA ILE A 223 -21.66 16.87 11.04
C ILE A 223 -21.00 15.78 11.88
N LEU A 224 -19.96 16.15 12.62
CA LEU A 224 -19.22 15.23 13.49
C LEU A 224 -19.32 15.68 14.95
N ASP A 225 -19.30 14.73 15.88
CA ASP A 225 -19.01 15.03 17.28
C ASP A 225 -17.51 15.23 17.52
N ARG A 226 -17.14 15.62 18.75
CA ARG A 226 -15.74 15.85 19.15
C ARG A 226 -14.85 14.60 19.03
N LYS A 227 -15.43 13.41 18.93
CA LYS A 227 -14.71 12.13 18.76
C LYS A 227 -14.63 11.73 17.28
N GLY A 228 -15.11 12.57 16.36
CA GLY A 228 -15.13 12.29 14.92
C GLY A 228 -16.18 11.28 14.50
N LYS A 229 -17.24 11.06 15.29
CA LYS A 229 -18.37 10.22 14.88
C LYS A 229 -19.40 11.04 14.12
N VAL A 230 -19.96 10.46 13.08
CA VAL A 230 -20.98 11.09 12.23
C VAL A 230 -22.29 11.27 13.00
N LEU A 231 -22.83 12.49 12.94
CA LEU A 231 -24.12 12.91 13.50
C LEU A 231 -25.16 13.15 12.40
N GLY A 232 -24.71 13.56 11.22
CA GLY A 232 -25.57 13.82 10.08
C GLY A 232 -24.76 14.06 8.81
N THR A 233 -25.39 13.81 7.67
CA THR A 233 -24.81 14.03 6.34
C THR A 233 -25.77 14.82 5.49
N TRP A 234 -25.23 15.79 4.75
CA TRP A 234 -25.94 16.63 3.82
C TRP A 234 -25.30 16.51 2.44
N VAL A 235 -26.12 16.44 1.40
CA VAL A 235 -25.68 16.41 0.01
C VAL A 235 -26.42 17.51 -0.74
N ARG A 236 -25.67 18.42 -1.38
CA ARG A 236 -26.20 19.60 -2.08
C ARG A 236 -27.25 20.36 -1.25
N GLY A 237 -26.97 20.56 0.04
CA GLY A 237 -27.84 21.30 0.95
C GLY A 237 -29.06 20.53 1.48
N HIS A 238 -29.18 19.24 1.19
CA HIS A 238 -30.29 18.40 1.68
C HIS A 238 -29.78 17.39 2.69
N GLN A 239 -30.44 17.26 3.85
CA GLN A 239 -30.10 16.25 4.83
C GLN A 239 -30.48 14.86 4.31
N VAL A 240 -29.48 14.01 4.09
CA VAL A 240 -29.67 12.64 3.56
C VAL A 240 -29.53 11.57 4.63
N TRP A 241 -28.89 11.91 5.75
CA TRP A 241 -28.71 11.00 6.87
C TRP A 241 -28.64 11.76 8.19
N LYS A 242 -29.16 11.15 9.25
CA LYS A 242 -29.07 11.65 10.62
C LYS A 242 -28.91 10.47 11.56
N ARG A 243 -28.03 10.59 12.55
CA ARG A 243 -27.94 9.61 13.62
C ARG A 243 -29.22 9.68 14.46
N GLU A 244 -29.87 8.55 14.66
CA GLU A 244 -30.98 8.46 15.61
C GLU A 244 -30.47 8.82 17.02
N SER A 245 -31.28 9.56 17.76
CA SER A 245 -30.94 9.93 19.12
C SER A 245 -31.18 8.69 19.98
N SER A 246 -30.10 8.07 20.47
CA SER A 246 -30.19 6.99 21.46
C SER A 246 -30.62 7.53 22.81
#